data_AF-A0A355BBK7-F1
#
_entry.id   AF-A0A355BBK7-F1
#
_cell.length_a   1.000
_cell.length_b   1.000
_cell.length_c   1.000
_cell.angle_alpha   90.00
_cell.angle_beta   90.00
_cell.angle_gamma   90.00
#
_symmetry.space_group_name_H-M   'P 1'
#
loop_
_entity.id
_entity.type
_entity.pdbx_description
1 polymer ?
#
loop_
_entity_poly.entity_id
_entity_poly.type
_entity_poly.pdbx_seq_one_letter_code
_entity_poly.pdbx_strand_id
1 'polypeptide(L)' 'ASQNGVSLFAGLRDDPFFFDFGQYSSIIAGDATSFNNPGTDTFAGTNVMSIAVELPKSLLGSTGTLNTWVETKRK' A
#
# COMPACT_ATOMS: atom_id res chain seq x y z
N ALA A 1 -4.32 14.08 13.54
CA ALA A 1 -3.49 15.00 14.35
C ALA A 1 -2.06 14.92 13.83
N SER A 2 -1.37 16.05 13.67
CA SER A 2 0.05 16.05 13.30
C SER A 2 0.89 16.22 14.55
N GLN A 3 1.83 15.30 14.81
CA GLN A 3 2.81 15.44 15.88
C GLN A 3 4.20 15.42 15.27
N ASN A 4 4.98 16.48 15.48
CA ASN A 4 6.31 16.67 14.87
C ASN A 4 6.30 16.56 13.33
N GLY A 5 5.22 17.01 12.66
CA GLY A 5 5.07 16.92 11.21
C GLY A 5 4.64 15.54 10.70
N VAL A 6 4.41 14.56 11.58
CA VAL A 6 3.90 13.23 11.21
C VAL A 6 2.38 13.24 11.22
N SER A 7 1.75 12.81 10.14
CA SER A 7 0.30 12.64 10.03
C SER A 7 -0.05 11.17 9.79
N LEU A 8 -1.04 10.66 10.53
CA LEU A 8 -1.49 9.28 10.42
C LEU A 8 -2.99 9.23 10.07
N PHE A 9 -3.34 8.28 9.20
CA PHE A 9 -4.70 7.86 8.92
C PHE A 9 -4.79 6.34 9.03
N ALA A 10 -5.84 5.85 9.68
CA ALA A 10 -6.21 4.45 9.72
C ALA A 10 -7.73 4.32 9.64
N GLY A 11 -8.23 3.61 8.63
CA GLY A 11 -9.67 3.44 8.43
C GLY A 11 -10.04 3.08 7.01
N LEU A 12 -11.34 3.03 6.75
CA LEU A 12 -11.87 2.80 5.41
C LEU A 12 -11.68 4.05 4.55
N ARG A 13 -11.12 3.86 3.35
CA ARG A 13 -10.97 4.90 2.34
C ARG A 13 -11.08 4.26 0.95
N ASP A 14 -11.53 5.06 -0.02
CA ASP A 14 -11.31 4.75 -1.43
C ASP A 14 -9.80 4.63 -1.67
N ASP A 15 -9.36 3.54 -2.29
CA ASP A 15 -7.93 3.25 -2.45
C ASP A 15 -7.26 4.38 -3.26
N PRO A 16 -6.31 5.13 -2.68
CA PRO A 16 -5.66 6.21 -3.42
C PRO A 16 -4.60 5.70 -4.41
N PHE A 17 -4.35 4.39 -4.47
CA PHE A 17 -3.31 3.80 -5.31
C PHE A 17 -3.89 2.83 -6.35
N PHE A 18 -3.27 2.81 -7.52
CA PHE A 18 -3.53 1.80 -8.53
C PHE A 18 -2.90 0.47 -8.10
N PHE A 19 -3.69 -0.61 -8.08
CA PHE A 19 -3.13 -1.95 -7.90
C PHE A 19 -3.91 -3.04 -8.65
N ASP A 20 -3.19 -3.80 -9.48
CA ASP A 20 -3.71 -4.96 -10.20
C ASP A 20 -3.52 -6.24 -9.37
N PHE A 21 -4.41 -6.43 -8.39
CA PHE A 21 -4.36 -7.56 -7.46
C PHE A 21 -4.60 -8.90 -8.18
N GLY A 22 -5.44 -8.91 -9.22
CA GLY A 22 -5.64 -10.10 -10.05
C GLY A 22 -4.35 -10.54 -10.72
N GLN A 23 -3.68 -9.61 -11.41
CA GLN A 23 -2.44 -9.91 -12.11
C GLN A 23 -1.28 -10.22 -11.15
N TYR A 24 -1.21 -9.53 -10.00
CA TYR A 24 -0.30 -9.87 -8.92
C TYR A 24 -0.50 -11.33 -8.46
N SER A 25 -1.75 -11.72 -8.22
CA SER A 25 -2.07 -13.09 -7.79
C SER A 25 -1.66 -14.13 -8.84
N SER A 26 -1.89 -13.87 -10.13
CA SER A 26 -1.43 -14.74 -11.22
C SER A 26 0.09 -14.82 -11.32
N ILE A 27 0.82 -13.72 -11.09
CA ILE A 27 2.30 -13.74 -11.07
C ILE A 27 2.80 -14.62 -9.93
N ILE A 28 2.25 -14.44 -8.72
CA ILE A 28 2.64 -15.23 -7.55
C ILE A 28 2.26 -16.71 -7.71
N ALA A 29 1.16 -17.01 -8.41
CA ALA A 29 0.77 -18.37 -8.75
C ALA A 29 1.64 -19.02 -9.86
N GLY A 30 2.44 -18.22 -10.59
CA GLY A 30 3.24 -18.68 -11.72
C GLY A 30 2.48 -18.74 -13.05
N ASP A 31 1.24 -18.27 -13.08
CA ASP A 31 0.38 -18.23 -14.28
C ASP A 31 0.68 -17.02 -15.17
N ALA A 32 1.48 -16.07 -14.69
CA ALA A 32 1.91 -14.90 -15.43
C ALA A 32 3.34 -14.49 -15.09
N THR A 33 4.02 -13.85 -16.05
CA THR A 33 5.43 -13.45 -15.93
C THR A 33 5.63 -11.95 -15.71
N SER A 34 4.59 -11.13 -15.88
CA SER A 34 4.66 -9.67 -15.75
C SER A 34 3.28 -9.05 -15.50
N PHE A 35 3.29 -7.77 -15.12
CA PHE A 35 2.08 -6.96 -15.04
C PHE A 35 1.60 -6.53 -16.43
N ASN A 36 0.28 -6.37 -16.58
CA ASN A 36 -0.32 -5.88 -17.82
C ASN A 36 -0.06 -4.38 -18.03
N ASN A 37 -0.07 -3.96 -19.30
CA ASN A 37 -0.02 -2.55 -19.67
C ASN A 37 -1.07 -2.25 -20.78
N PRO A 38 -2.17 -1.55 -20.46
CA PRO A 38 -2.54 -1.06 -19.13
C PRO A 38 -2.96 -2.23 -18.22
N GLY A 39 -2.70 -2.09 -16.91
CA GLY A 39 -3.22 -3.02 -15.91
C GLY A 39 -4.65 -2.66 -15.47
N THR A 40 -5.25 -3.51 -14.66
CA THR A 40 -6.60 -3.30 -14.09
C THR A 40 -6.51 -2.80 -12.66
N ASP A 41 -7.11 -1.65 -12.36
CA ASP A 41 -7.19 -1.16 -10.98
C ASP A 41 -8.25 -1.96 -10.21
N THR A 42 -7.82 -2.92 -9.40
CA THR A 42 -8.72 -3.87 -8.76
C THR A 42 -9.58 -3.22 -7.67
N PHE A 43 -9.07 -2.16 -7.03
CA PHE A 43 -9.73 -1.54 -5.88
C PHE A 43 -10.38 -0.20 -6.21
N ALA A 44 -10.27 0.28 -7.45
CA ALA A 44 -10.93 1.51 -7.91
C ALA A 44 -12.42 1.52 -7.52
N GLY A 45 -12.83 2.54 -6.77
CA GLY A 45 -14.22 2.73 -6.33
C GLY A 45 -14.66 1.81 -5.19
N THR A 46 -13.73 1.11 -4.53
CA THR A 46 -14.01 0.27 -3.37
C THR A 46 -13.36 0.85 -2.11
N ASN A 47 -14.05 0.72 -0.97
CA ASN A 47 -13.44 1.05 0.31
C ASN A 47 -12.51 -0.08 0.76
N VAL A 48 -11.22 0.23 0.89
CA VAL A 48 -10.22 -0.67 1.48
C VAL A 48 -9.86 -0.20 2.89
N MET A 49 -9.42 -1.12 3.75
CA MET A 49 -8.85 -0.75 5.04
C MET A 49 -7.42 -0.24 4.82
N SER A 50 -7.20 1.06 5.01
CA SER A 50 -5.92 1.70 4.72
C SER A 50 -5.24 2.18 5.99
N ILE A 51 -3.90 2.10 5.99
CA ILE A 51 -3.03 2.85 6.90
C ILE A 51 -2.16 3.77 6.03
N ALA A 52 -2.26 5.08 6.22
CA ALA A 52 -1.41 6.06 5.55
C ALA A 52 -0.60 6.84 6.58
N VAL A 53 0.71 6.91 6.36
CA VAL A 53 1.65 7.62 7.22
C VAL A 53 2.43 8.62 6.38
N GLU A 54 2.23 9.90 6.66
CA GLU A 54 3.01 10.99 6.12
C GLU A 54 4.02 11.43 7.18
N LEU A 55 5.30 11.53 6.80
CA LEU A 55 6.36 11.96 7.70
C LEU A 55 7.42 12.79 6.97
N PRO A 56 8.07 13.75 7.65
CA PRO A 56 9.21 14.46 7.10
C PRO A 56 10.35 13.50 6.78
N LYS A 57 10.97 13.65 5.59
CA LYS A 57 12.10 12.82 5.15
C LYS A 57 13.28 12.85 6.13
N SER A 58 13.46 13.94 6.87
CA SER A 58 14.50 14.06 7.91
C SER A 58 14.36 13.01 9.02
N LEU A 59 13.16 12.47 9.26
CA LEU A 59 12.93 11.43 10.26
C LEU A 59 13.34 10.03 9.77
N LEU A 60 13.51 9.83 8.46
CA LEU A 60 13.88 8.54 7.86
C LEU A 60 15.38 8.24 7.94
N GLY A 61 16.19 9.19 8.44
CA GLY A 61 17.65 9.06 8.47
C GLY A 61 18.27 9.08 7.06
N SER A 62 19.53 8.63 6.96
CA SER A 62 20.35 8.71 5.74
C SER A 62 20.51 7.39 4.98
N THR A 63 19.98 6.29 5.50
CA THR A 63 20.25 4.94 4.99
C THR A 63 19.47 4.59 3.73
N GLY A 64 18.43 5.38 3.38
CA GLY A 64 17.59 5.16 2.20
C GLY A 64 16.71 3.90 2.26
N THR A 65 16.86 3.07 3.30
CA THR A 65 16.12 1.82 3.49
C THR A 65 15.03 2.02 4.52
N LEU A 66 13.79 1.76 4.12
CA LEU A 66 12.64 1.68 5.02
C LEU A 66 12.31 0.21 5.29
N ASN A 67 12.31 -0.19 6.56
CA ASN A 67 11.84 -1.51 6.98
C ASN A 67 10.40 -1.40 7.46
N THR A 68 9.53 -2.27 6.94
CA THR A 68 8.11 -2.32 7.33
C THR A 68 7.75 -3.74 7.76
N TRP A 69 6.97 -3.87 8.84
CA TRP A 69 6.36 -5.13 9.27
C TRP A 69 4.84 -4.95 9.33
N VAL A 70 4.10 -5.92 8.79
CA VAL A 70 2.63 -5.93 8.81
C VAL A 70 2.16 -7.31 9.23
N GLU A 71 1.20 -7.37 10.14
CA GLU A 71 0.58 -8.62 10.60
C GLU A 71 -0.95 -8.50 10.50
N THR A 72 -1.60 -9.52 9.92
CA THR A 72 -3.06 -9.66 9.95
C THR A 72 -3.44 -10.87 10.80
N LYS A 73 -4.29 -10.69 11.82
CA LYS A 73 -4.80 -11.79 12.64
C LYS A 73 -6.25 -12.07 12.28
N ARG A 74 -6.57 -13.35 12.07
CA ARG A 74 -7.97 -13.80 12.09
C ARG A 74 -8.38 -13.96 13.56
N LYS A 75 -9.64 -13.64 13.88
CA LYS A 75 -10.21 -13.94 15.19
C LYS A 75 -10.39 -15.44 15.36
#